data_AF-A0AAJ6D5G3-F1
#
_entry.id   AF-A0AAJ6D5G3-F1
#
_cell.length_a   1.000
_cell.length_b   1.000
_cell.length_c   1.000
_cell.angle_alpha   90.00
_cell.angle_beta   90.00
_cell.angle_gamma   90.00
#
_symmetry.space_group_name_H-M   'P 1'
#
loop_
_entity.id
_entity.type
_entity.pdbx_description
1 polymer ?
#
loop_
_entity_poly.entity_id
_entity_poly.type
_entity_poly.pdbx_seq_one_letter_code
_entity_poly.pdbx_strand_id
1 'polypeptide(L)' 'MEKLGRNDPCPCGSRRRFQELLPEIRPL' A
#
# COMPACT_ATOMS: atom_id res chain seq x y z
N MET A 1 -10.41 -3.93 10.09
CA MET A 1 -9.44 -3.56 9.05
C MET A 1 -8.51 -4.73 8.85
N GLU A 2 -8.56 -5.35 7.68
CA GLU A 2 -7.62 -6.40 7.29
C GLU A 2 -6.23 -5.78 7.13
N LYS A 3 -5.20 -6.36 7.75
CA LYS A 3 -3.82 -5.89 7.56
C LYS A 3 -3.34 -6.39 6.19
N LEU A 4 -3.25 -5.49 5.23
CA LEU A 4 -2.66 -5.79 3.93
C LEU A 4 -1.15 -6.02 4.10
N GLY A 5 -0.64 -7.14 3.58
CA GLY A 5 0.77 -7.46 3.65
C GLY A 5 1.63 -6.48 2.85
N ARG A 6 2.91 -6.37 3.19
CA ARG A 6 3.81 -5.35 2.60
C ARG A 6 4.00 -5.47 1.07
N ASN A 7 3.78 -6.66 0.51
CA ASN A 7 3.87 -6.93 -0.93
C ASN A 7 2.51 -7.24 -1.56
N ASP A 8 1.42 -7.14 -0.80
CA ASP A 8 0.11 -7.47 -1.34
C ASP A 8 -0.28 -6.48 -2.44
N PRO A 9 -0.90 -6.98 -3.53
CA PRO A 9 -1.46 -6.13 -4.55
C PRO A 9 -2.58 -5.27 -3.96
N CYS A 10 -2.72 -4.05 -4.47
CA CYS A 10 -3.79 -3.17 -4.08
C CYS A 10 -5.16 -3.83 -4.34
N PRO A 11 -6.07 -3.86 -3.36
CA PRO A 11 -7.44 -4.39 -3.55
C PRO A 11 -8.25 -3.57 -4.55
N CYS A 12 -7.75 -2.41 -4.98
CA CYS A 12 -8.31 -1.58 -6.05
C CYS A 12 -8.15 -2.16 -7.47
N GLY A 13 -7.44 -3.28 -7.64
CA GLY A 13 -7.28 -3.94 -8.95
C GLY A 13 -6.19 -3.36 -9.85
N SER A 14 -5.42 -2.36 -9.39
CA SER A 14 -4.37 -1.70 -10.19
C SER A 14 -3.12 -2.56 -10.44
N ARG A 15 -3.04 -3.75 -9.82
CA ARG A 15 -1.86 -4.64 -9.78
C ARG A 15 -0.58 -4.00 -9.21
N ARG A 16 -0.64 -2.76 -8.72
CA ARG A 16 0.44 -2.12 -7.95
C ARG A 16 0.43 -2.64 -6.52
N ARG A 17 1.58 -2.61 -5.85
CA ARG A 17 1.63 -2.96 -4.43
C ARG A 17 1.00 -1.86 -3.61
N PHE A 18 0.30 -2.20 -2.54
CA PHE A 18 -0.32 -1.19 -1.68
C PHE A 18 0.69 -0.22 -1.08
N GLN A 19 1.89 -0.70 -0.74
CA GLN A 19 2.98 0.10 -0.20
C GLN A 19 3.42 1.24 -1.15
N GLU A 20 3.29 1.05 -2.47
CA GLU A 20 3.62 2.09 -3.48
C GLU A 20 2.57 3.21 -3.56
N LEU A 21 1.37 2.98 -3.02
CA LEU A 21 0.29 3.96 -2.96
C LEU A 21 0.29 4.72 -1.62
N LEU A 22 1.04 4.24 -0.62
CA LEU A 22 1.12 4.89 0.66
C LEU A 22 2.02 6.14 0.54
N PRO A 23 1.57 7.31 1.04
CA PRO A 23 2.41 8.48 1.07
C PRO A 23 3.65 8.23 1.92
N GLU A 24 4.80 8.71 1.47
CA GLU A 24 6.01 8.78 2.26
C GLU A 24 5.82 9.83 3.37
N ILE A 25 5.22 9.39 4.48
CA ILE A 25 5.10 10.22 5.68
C ILE A 25 6.52 10.40 6.23
N ARG A 26 7.17 11.51 5.86
CA ARG A 26 8.44 11.92 6.44
C ARG A 26 8.11 12.77 7.66
N PRO A 27 8.51 12.37 8.89
CA PRO A 27 8.41 13.25 10.04
C PRO A 27 9.27 14.50 9.77
N LEU A 28 8.68 15.68 10.03
CA LEU A 28 9.33 16.99 9.90
C LEU A 28 10.39 17.22 10.97
#